data_AF-A0A7L2PPQ9-F1
#
_entry.id   AF-A0A7L2PPQ9-F1
#
_cell.length_a   1.000
_cell.length_b   1.000
_cell.length_c   1.000
_cell.angle_alpha   90.00
_cell.angle_beta   90.00
_cell.angle_gamma   90.00
#
_symmetry.space_group_name_H-M   'P 1'
#
loop_
_entity.id
_entity.type
_entity.pdbx_description
1 polymer ?
#
loop_
_entity_poly.entity_id
_entity_poly.type
_entity_poly.pdbx_seq_one_letter_code
_entity_poly.pdbx_strand_id
1 'polypeptide(L)'
;LFQDLSYYCCLELKGKENELLKQLARICSIDTGLTFQEASCLSGRFEGSLNLYRADRYPEDMLGPVTFIWKPRDGSENRQLWIWVHPALKQDILRELKAIFQCSEPEEICISEPVATSIQEEKQVEVVMSLSNKRKKEDKEGEKAVPVKKIIGDGTRDPFQSYSWISRTTGIAISDRSMEVLRYRLIGPLSHSVLTDTLKAASVQTV
;
A
#
# COMPACT_ATOMS: atom_id res chain seq x y z
N LEU A 1 -22.52 5.35 13.26
CA LEU A 1 -21.39 4.46 13.61
C LEU A 1 -20.18 4.84 12.78
N PHE A 2 -19.02 4.98 13.41
CA PHE A 2 -17.73 5.24 12.76
C PHE A 2 -16.79 4.06 13.06
N GLN A 3 -16.20 3.48 12.02
CA GLN A 3 -15.29 2.33 12.13
C GLN A 3 -13.96 2.67 11.49
N ASP A 4 -12.88 2.31 12.18
CA ASP A 4 -11.53 2.32 11.64
C ASP A 4 -11.26 0.99 10.93
N LEU A 5 -10.95 1.07 9.64
CA LEU A 5 -10.61 -0.06 8.77
C LEU A 5 -9.20 0.10 8.20
N SER A 6 -8.32 0.86 8.88
CA SER A 6 -6.94 1.12 8.43
C SER A 6 -6.05 -0.12 8.38
N TYR A 7 -6.53 -1.26 8.90
CA TYR A 7 -5.85 -2.54 8.75
C TYR A 7 -5.88 -3.07 7.31
N TYR A 8 -6.78 -2.62 6.43
CA TYR A 8 -6.76 -3.07 5.05
C TYR A 8 -5.48 -2.61 4.34
N CYS A 9 -4.81 -3.57 3.71
CA CYS A 9 -3.63 -3.32 2.90
C CYS A 9 -4.06 -2.81 1.52
N CYS A 10 -3.39 -1.78 1.00
CA CYS A 10 -3.68 -1.23 -0.31
C CYS A 10 -2.53 -1.57 -1.27
N LEU A 11 -2.82 -2.35 -2.31
CA LEU A 11 -1.89 -2.62 -3.40
C LEU A 11 -2.26 -1.76 -4.60
N GLU A 12 -1.32 -0.94 -5.06
CA GLU A 12 -1.46 -0.07 -6.21
C GLU A 12 -0.84 -0.73 -7.44
N LEU A 13 -1.58 -0.78 -8.54
CA LEU A 13 -1.11 -1.22 -9.85
C LEU A 13 -1.15 -0.03 -10.82
N LYS A 14 -0.06 0.17 -11.57
CA LYS A 14 0.05 1.22 -12.60
C LYS A 14 0.62 0.65 -13.89
N GLY A 15 0.01 0.96 -15.02
CA GLY A 15 0.49 0.52 -16.33
C GLY A 15 -0.58 0.61 -17.41
N LYS A 16 -0.28 0.11 -18.61
CA LYS A 16 -1.21 0.12 -19.75
C LYS A 16 -2.45 -0.70 -19.44
N GLU A 17 -3.64 -0.16 -19.75
CA GLU A 17 -4.93 -0.81 -19.45
C GLU A 17 -5.01 -2.24 -19.99
N ASN A 18 -4.66 -2.44 -21.26
CA ASN A 18 -4.75 -3.74 -21.91
C ASN A 18 -3.85 -4.80 -21.27
N GLU A 19 -2.64 -4.42 -20.84
CA GLU A 19 -1.71 -5.35 -20.19
C GLU A 19 -2.16 -5.67 -18.75
N LEU A 20 -2.69 -4.67 -18.02
CA LEU A 20 -3.27 -4.88 -16.70
C LEU A 20 -4.43 -5.89 -16.78
N LEU A 21 -5.40 -5.64 -17.66
CA LEU A 21 -6.58 -6.49 -17.81
C LEU A 21 -6.22 -7.90 -18.27
N LYS A 22 -5.30 -8.03 -19.23
CA LYS A 22 -4.83 -9.32 -19.73
C LYS A 22 -4.27 -10.20 -18.61
N GLN A 23 -3.43 -9.66 -17.73
CA GLN A 23 -2.88 -10.45 -16.62
C GLN A 23 -3.89 -10.66 -15.49
N LEU A 24 -4.68 -9.64 -15.13
CA LEU A 24 -5.69 -9.75 -14.08
C LEU A 24 -6.79 -10.76 -14.42
N ALA A 25 -7.11 -10.94 -15.70
CA ALA A 25 -8.06 -11.96 -16.16
C ALA A 25 -7.64 -13.38 -15.77
N ARG A 26 -6.34 -13.65 -15.59
CA ARG A 26 -5.83 -14.98 -15.20
C ARG A 26 -6.10 -15.33 -13.74
N ILE A 27 -6.24 -14.33 -12.88
CA ILE A 27 -6.49 -14.50 -11.42
C ILE A 27 -7.96 -14.24 -11.04
N CYS A 28 -8.82 -14.02 -12.04
CA CYS A 28 -10.26 -13.82 -11.88
C CYS A 28 -11.02 -14.84 -12.69
N SER A 29 -12.32 -15.02 -12.40
CA SER A 29 -13.20 -15.83 -13.24
C SER A 29 -14.48 -15.08 -13.56
N ILE A 30 -14.87 -15.13 -14.83
CA ILE A 30 -16.14 -14.56 -15.33
C ILE A 30 -17.34 -15.30 -14.71
N ASP A 31 -17.17 -16.57 -14.36
CA ASP A 31 -18.22 -17.39 -13.74
C ASP A 31 -18.59 -16.90 -12.33
N THR A 32 -17.73 -16.10 -11.69
CA THR A 32 -17.98 -15.49 -10.38
C THR A 32 -18.68 -14.13 -10.45
N GLY A 33 -18.99 -13.65 -11.67
CA GLY A 33 -19.68 -12.39 -11.91
C GLY A 33 -18.71 -11.24 -12.17
N LEU A 34 -18.49 -10.37 -11.17
CA LEU A 34 -17.74 -9.14 -11.35
C LEU A 34 -16.25 -9.41 -11.60
N THR A 35 -15.69 -8.79 -12.65
CA THR A 35 -14.24 -8.81 -12.92
C THR A 35 -13.69 -7.38 -12.94
N PHE A 36 -12.36 -7.25 -12.98
CA PHE A 36 -11.70 -5.94 -13.13
C PHE A 36 -12.08 -5.21 -14.43
N GLN A 37 -12.61 -5.93 -15.42
CA GLN A 37 -12.98 -5.42 -16.75
C GLN A 37 -14.44 -4.92 -16.81
N GLU A 38 -15.21 -5.03 -15.74
CA GLU A 38 -16.58 -4.52 -15.75
C GLU A 38 -16.59 -2.99 -16.02
N ALA A 39 -17.43 -2.56 -16.95
CA ALA A 39 -17.40 -1.20 -17.51
C ALA A 39 -17.69 -0.10 -16.47
N SER A 40 -18.63 -0.33 -15.56
CA SER A 40 -18.96 0.60 -14.48
C SER A 40 -17.77 0.79 -13.51
N CYS A 41 -17.05 -0.28 -13.16
CA CYS A 41 -15.84 -0.23 -12.35
C CYS A 41 -14.66 0.39 -13.13
N LEU A 42 -14.46 0.01 -14.40
CA LEU A 42 -13.40 0.54 -15.26
C LEU A 42 -13.47 2.05 -15.45
N SER A 43 -14.66 2.65 -15.35
CA SER A 43 -14.83 4.10 -15.40
C SER A 43 -14.23 4.84 -14.19
N GLY A 44 -13.99 4.12 -13.08
CA GLY A 44 -13.58 4.68 -11.79
C GLY A 44 -14.73 5.29 -10.98
N ARG A 45 -15.99 5.09 -11.41
CA ARG A 45 -17.19 5.58 -10.69
C ARG A 45 -17.61 4.67 -9.54
N PHE A 46 -17.31 3.37 -9.64
CA PHE A 46 -17.75 2.37 -8.68
C PHE A 46 -16.58 1.55 -8.15
N GLU A 47 -16.61 1.28 -6.85
CA GLU A 47 -15.80 0.24 -6.22
C GLU A 47 -16.37 -1.13 -6.62
N GLY A 48 -15.49 -2.06 -7.00
CA GLY A 48 -15.83 -3.44 -7.26
C GLY A 48 -15.38 -4.37 -6.12
N SER A 49 -16.01 -5.54 -6.03
CA SER A 49 -15.57 -6.63 -5.14
C SER A 49 -15.62 -7.96 -5.88
N LEU A 50 -14.56 -8.77 -5.73
CA LEU A 50 -14.44 -10.08 -6.36
C LEU A 50 -13.52 -10.99 -5.55
N ASN A 51 -13.52 -12.28 -5.88
CA ASN A 51 -12.58 -13.25 -5.32
C ASN A 51 -11.40 -13.44 -6.28
N LEU A 52 -10.19 -13.44 -5.74
CA LEU A 52 -8.98 -13.76 -6.49
C LEU A 52 -8.63 -15.25 -6.33
N TYR A 53 -8.04 -15.79 -7.39
CA TYR A 53 -7.55 -17.16 -7.49
C TYR A 53 -6.08 -17.14 -7.92
N ARG A 54 -5.36 -18.23 -7.70
CA ARG A 54 -4.08 -18.42 -8.39
C ARG A 54 -4.29 -18.42 -9.91
N ALA A 55 -3.30 -17.95 -10.66
CA ALA A 55 -3.40 -17.75 -12.09
C ALA A 55 -3.78 -19.03 -12.83
N ASP A 56 -4.88 -18.97 -13.58
CA ASP A 56 -5.41 -20.06 -14.40
C ASP A 56 -5.81 -21.32 -13.58
N ARG A 57 -6.14 -21.15 -12.28
CA ARG A 57 -6.48 -22.26 -11.37
C ARG A 57 -7.94 -22.34 -10.96
N TYR A 58 -8.79 -21.38 -11.35
CA TYR A 58 -10.23 -21.42 -11.06
C TYR A 58 -10.86 -22.75 -11.54
N PRO A 59 -11.72 -23.41 -10.73
CA PRO A 59 -12.28 -22.97 -9.44
C PRO A 59 -11.43 -23.32 -8.20
N GLU A 60 -10.26 -23.94 -8.37
CA GLU A 60 -9.38 -24.33 -7.28
C GLU A 60 -8.42 -23.19 -6.87
N ASP A 61 -7.72 -23.37 -5.75
CA ASP A 61 -6.68 -22.44 -5.26
C ASP A 61 -7.15 -20.98 -5.11
N MET A 62 -8.27 -20.75 -4.42
CA MET A 62 -8.76 -19.41 -4.09
C MET A 62 -7.79 -18.68 -3.14
N LEU A 63 -7.41 -17.46 -3.49
CA LEU A 63 -6.60 -16.57 -2.64
C LEU A 63 -7.48 -15.79 -1.65
N GLY A 64 -8.66 -15.35 -2.10
CA GLY A 64 -9.68 -14.75 -1.24
C GLY A 64 -10.30 -13.45 -1.78
N PRO A 65 -11.20 -12.83 -0.99
CA PRO A 65 -11.95 -11.67 -1.42
C PRO A 65 -11.11 -10.39 -1.40
N VAL A 66 -11.35 -9.53 -2.38
CA VAL A 66 -10.77 -8.18 -2.45
C VAL A 66 -11.84 -7.17 -2.83
N THR A 67 -11.59 -5.90 -2.51
CA THR A 67 -12.32 -4.77 -3.11
C THR A 67 -11.34 -3.92 -3.91
N PHE A 68 -11.77 -3.36 -5.03
CA PHE A 68 -10.89 -2.60 -5.90
C PHE A 68 -11.57 -1.36 -6.46
N ILE A 69 -10.77 -0.36 -6.83
CA ILE A 69 -11.27 0.83 -7.49
C ILE A 69 -10.26 1.32 -8.52
N TRP A 70 -10.76 1.63 -9.73
CA TRP A 70 -9.96 2.25 -10.76
C TRP A 70 -9.91 3.76 -10.54
N LYS A 71 -8.75 4.37 -10.78
CA LYS A 71 -8.67 5.82 -10.93
C LYS A 71 -9.47 6.23 -12.17
N PRO A 72 -10.30 7.30 -12.09
CA PRO A 72 -10.95 7.87 -13.26
C PRO A 72 -9.94 8.19 -14.36
N ARG A 73 -10.36 8.00 -15.62
CA ARG A 73 -9.51 8.25 -16.79
C ARG A 73 -9.08 9.71 -16.85
N ASP A 74 -7.80 9.94 -17.10
CA ASP A 74 -7.19 11.27 -17.31
C ASP A 74 -6.73 11.48 -18.76
N GLY A 75 -7.21 10.65 -19.69
CA GLY A 75 -6.83 10.68 -21.11
C GLY A 75 -5.55 9.91 -21.44
N SER A 76 -4.87 9.35 -20.44
CA SER A 76 -3.71 8.49 -20.62
C SER A 76 -4.10 7.03 -20.91
N GLU A 77 -3.25 6.34 -21.68
CA GLU A 77 -3.29 4.88 -21.85
C GLU A 77 -2.90 4.13 -20.56
N ASN A 78 -2.17 4.80 -19.67
CA ASN A 78 -1.80 4.25 -18.37
C ASN A 78 -2.96 4.43 -17.40
N ARG A 79 -3.36 3.33 -16.79
CA ARG A 79 -4.37 3.29 -15.75
C ARG A 79 -3.74 3.01 -14.40
N GLN A 80 -4.49 3.35 -13.37
CA GLN A 80 -4.14 3.13 -11.98
C GLN A 80 -5.29 2.43 -11.29
N LEU A 81 -4.98 1.36 -10.58
CA LEU A 81 -5.92 0.49 -9.88
C LEU A 81 -5.44 0.31 -8.45
N TRP A 82 -6.34 0.47 -7.49
CA TRP A 82 -6.08 0.14 -6.09
C TRP A 82 -6.88 -1.09 -5.70
N ILE A 83 -6.20 -2.05 -5.06
CA ILE A 83 -6.77 -3.29 -4.56
C ILE A 83 -6.61 -3.30 -3.04
N TRP A 84 -7.73 -3.34 -2.33
CA TRP A 84 -7.79 -3.47 -0.89
C TRP A 84 -7.89 -4.94 -0.50
N VAL A 85 -6.99 -5.35 0.39
CA VAL A 85 -6.79 -6.74 0.78
C VAL A 85 -6.74 -6.85 2.31
N HIS A 86 -7.31 -7.92 2.85
CA HIS A 86 -7.15 -8.22 4.27
C HIS A 86 -5.68 -8.59 4.58
N PRO A 87 -5.07 -8.15 5.70
CA PRO A 87 -3.66 -8.41 6.03
C PRO A 87 -3.23 -9.88 5.90
N ALA A 88 -4.10 -10.80 6.35
CA ALA A 88 -3.84 -12.25 6.29
C ALA A 88 -3.64 -12.77 4.84
N LEU A 89 -4.17 -12.07 3.84
CA LEU A 89 -4.12 -12.46 2.44
C LEU A 89 -3.07 -11.66 1.64
N LYS A 90 -2.55 -10.56 2.21
CA LYS A 90 -1.69 -9.61 1.48
C LYS A 90 -0.49 -10.29 0.84
N GLN A 91 0.22 -11.13 1.60
CA GLN A 91 1.46 -11.75 1.13
C GLN A 91 1.23 -12.73 -0.01
N ASP A 92 0.17 -13.53 0.05
CA ASP A 92 -0.15 -14.49 -1.00
C ASP A 92 -0.64 -13.79 -2.27
N ILE A 93 -1.51 -12.78 -2.13
CA ILE A 93 -1.97 -11.97 -3.26
C ILE A 93 -0.83 -11.17 -3.90
N LEU A 94 0.04 -10.56 -3.10
CA LEU A 94 1.20 -9.82 -3.61
C LEU A 94 2.16 -10.74 -4.38
N ARG A 95 2.42 -11.94 -3.87
CA ARG A 95 3.25 -12.94 -4.55
C ARG A 95 2.63 -13.33 -5.91
N GLU A 96 1.32 -13.56 -5.94
CA GLU A 96 0.62 -13.88 -7.19
C GLU A 96 0.69 -12.71 -8.19
N LEU A 97 0.42 -11.48 -7.74
CA LEU A 97 0.51 -10.29 -8.59
C LEU A 97 1.92 -10.10 -9.16
N LYS A 98 2.97 -10.25 -8.35
CA LYS A 98 4.36 -10.19 -8.82
C LYS A 98 4.64 -11.26 -9.88
N ALA A 99 4.10 -12.47 -9.70
CA ALA A 99 4.30 -13.58 -10.64
C ALA A 99 3.61 -13.32 -11.99
N ILE A 100 2.34 -12.91 -12.01
CA ILE A 100 1.61 -12.67 -13.27
C ILE A 100 2.15 -11.47 -14.05
N PHE A 101 2.64 -10.44 -13.36
CA PHE A 101 3.19 -9.25 -13.98
C PHE A 101 4.70 -9.34 -14.25
N GLN A 102 5.37 -10.40 -13.78
CA GLN A 102 6.83 -10.57 -13.87
C GLN A 102 7.58 -9.37 -13.27
N CYS A 103 7.08 -8.86 -12.14
CA CYS A 103 7.67 -7.69 -11.47
C CYS A 103 8.80 -8.15 -10.54
N SER A 104 9.98 -7.57 -10.73
CA SER A 104 11.12 -7.74 -9.83
C SER A 104 11.32 -6.50 -8.98
N GLU A 105 12.13 -6.63 -7.92
CA GLU A 105 12.59 -5.47 -7.16
C GLU A 105 13.40 -4.56 -8.10
N PRO A 106 13.29 -3.23 -7.94
CA PRO A 106 14.24 -2.33 -8.55
C PRO A 106 15.63 -2.71 -8.01
N GLU A 107 16.58 -3.01 -8.90
CA GLU A 107 17.96 -3.20 -8.50
C GLU A 107 18.40 -1.95 -7.74
N GLU A 108 18.79 -2.09 -6.47
CA GLU A 108 19.54 -1.04 -5.80
C GLU A 108 20.80 -0.80 -6.64
N ILE A 109 20.90 0.39 -7.22
CA ILE A 109 22.18 0.85 -7.76
C ILE A 109 23.07 0.98 -6.53
N CYS A 110 23.89 -0.04 -6.27
CA CYS A 110 25.03 0.08 -5.39
C CYS A 110 25.87 1.23 -5.93
N ILE A 111 25.79 2.39 -5.31
CA ILE A 111 26.82 3.40 -5.47
C ILE A 111 28.04 2.77 -4.82
N SER A 112 28.89 2.15 -5.63
CA SER A 112 30.24 1.78 -5.23
C SER A 112 30.92 3.06 -4.79
N GLU A 113 31.07 3.25 -3.49
CA GLU A 113 31.93 4.29 -2.94
C GLU A 113 33.34 4.12 -3.54
N PRO A 114 33.97 5.21 -4.01
CA PRO A 114 35.31 5.13 -4.58
C PRO A 114 36.33 4.84 -3.47
N VAL A 115 37.17 3.84 -3.75
CA VAL A 115 38.33 3.46 -2.94
C VAL A 115 39.37 4.59 -2.88
N ALA A 116 39.91 4.77 -1.67
CA ALA A 116 41.24 5.27 -1.24
C ALA A 116 41.08 6.42 -0.22
N THR A 117 41.62 6.35 1.01
CA THR A 117 43.04 6.09 1.30
C THR A 117 43.22 5.71 2.77
N SER A 118 44.19 4.83 3.03
CA SER A 118 44.76 4.44 4.32
C SER A 118 45.19 5.62 5.21
N ILE A 119 44.85 5.59 6.51
CA ILE A 119 45.77 5.85 7.63
C ILE A 119 45.31 4.98 8.82
N GLN A 120 46.30 4.33 9.46
CA GLN A 120 46.20 3.46 10.63
C GLN A 120 45.85 4.23 11.90
N GLU A 121 45.13 3.62 12.84
CA GLU A 121 45.63 3.33 14.20
C GLU A 121 44.57 2.62 15.06
N GLU A 122 45.05 1.98 16.10
CA GLU A 122 44.59 0.72 16.69
C GLU A 122 43.52 0.82 17.79
N LYS A 123 43.11 -0.38 18.24
CA LYS A 123 42.48 -0.80 19.51
C LYS A 123 40.97 -0.66 19.62
N GLN A 124 40.23 -1.55 20.29
CA GLN A 124 40.31 -2.96 20.68
C GLN A 124 39.05 -3.18 21.56
N VAL A 125 38.53 -4.43 21.61
CA VAL A 125 37.77 -5.03 22.74
C VAL A 125 36.29 -4.59 22.86
N GLU A 126 35.33 -5.46 22.51
CA GLU A 126 34.70 -6.52 23.36
C GLU A 126 33.70 -5.94 24.40
N VAL A 127 32.39 -6.23 24.24
CA VAL A 127 31.64 -7.29 24.95
C VAL A 127 30.86 -6.75 26.17
N VAL A 128 29.53 -6.72 25.96
CA VAL A 128 28.49 -7.24 26.86
C VAL A 128 27.94 -6.35 28.00
N MET A 129 26.61 -6.49 28.10
CA MET A 129 25.73 -6.44 29.27
C MET A 129 25.10 -5.12 29.72
N SER A 130 23.76 -5.10 29.53
CA SER A 130 22.73 -4.91 30.56
C SER A 130 22.77 -3.67 31.45
N LEU A 131 21.63 -3.01 31.58
CA LEU A 131 20.77 -3.11 32.78
C LEU A 131 19.65 -2.07 32.70
N SER A 132 18.44 -2.56 32.92
CA SER A 132 17.30 -1.82 33.44
C SER A 132 17.70 -0.88 34.58
N ASN A 133 17.20 0.36 34.58
CA ASN A 133 16.92 1.07 35.82
C ASN A 133 15.84 2.14 35.65
N LYS A 134 14.70 1.91 36.31
CA LYS A 134 13.72 2.95 36.68
C LYS A 134 14.39 3.92 37.65
N ARG A 135 14.32 5.22 37.37
CA ARG A 135 14.36 6.26 38.43
C ARG A 135 13.29 7.33 38.17
N LYS A 136 12.46 7.48 39.21
CA LYS A 136 11.46 8.51 39.44
C LYS A 136 12.17 9.85 39.70
N LYS A 137 11.73 10.95 39.07
CA LYS A 137 12.05 12.31 39.54
C LYS A 137 10.92 13.28 39.21
N GLU A 138 10.70 14.17 40.18
CA GLU A 138 9.58 15.07 40.42
C GLU A 138 9.21 16.04 39.30
N ASP A 139 7.94 16.45 39.35
CA ASP A 139 7.35 17.56 38.63
C ASP A 139 8.14 18.86 38.83
N LYS A 140 8.55 19.47 37.72
CA LYS A 140 8.65 20.92 37.60
C LYS A 140 7.97 21.35 36.31
N GLU A 141 7.08 22.31 36.50
CA GLU A 141 6.23 22.98 35.54
C GLU A 141 7.07 23.61 34.41
N GLY A 142 6.86 23.11 33.19
CA GLY A 142 7.48 23.58 31.96
C GLY A 142 6.85 22.80 30.82
N GLU A 143 6.24 23.52 29.86
CA GLU A 143 5.53 23.06 28.66
C GLU A 143 5.26 21.56 28.57
N LYS A 144 3.98 21.18 28.71
CA LYS A 144 3.50 19.86 28.26
C LYS A 144 3.83 19.71 26.77
N ALA A 145 5.01 19.17 26.47
CA ALA A 145 5.31 18.58 25.18
C ALA A 145 4.27 17.47 25.01
N VAL A 146 3.22 17.79 24.26
CA VAL A 146 2.25 16.80 23.79
C VAL A 146 3.10 15.71 23.15
N PRO A 147 3.01 14.45 23.61
CA PRO A 147 3.80 13.38 23.02
C PRO A 147 3.50 13.42 21.53
N VAL A 148 4.52 13.73 20.71
CA VAL A 148 4.41 13.81 19.26
C VAL A 148 3.77 12.49 18.85
N LYS A 149 2.50 12.56 18.44
CA LYS A 149 1.75 11.37 18.04
C LYS A 149 2.62 10.69 17.01
N LYS A 150 3.01 9.43 17.26
CA LYS A 150 3.75 8.61 16.30
C LYS A 150 3.00 8.73 14.98
N ILE A 151 3.61 9.40 14.02
CA ILE A 151 3.03 9.57 12.69
C ILE A 151 3.07 8.17 12.09
N ILE A 152 1.89 7.55 12.01
CA ILE A 152 1.70 6.27 11.31
C ILE A 152 1.95 6.60 9.83
N GLY A 153 3.08 6.13 9.31
CA GLY A 153 3.60 6.50 7.99
C GLY A 153 5.00 5.91 7.78
N ASP A 154 5.83 6.52 6.92
CA ASP A 154 7.16 6.00 6.56
C ASP A 154 8.09 5.73 7.76
N GLY A 155 7.85 6.36 8.92
CA GLY A 155 8.57 6.06 10.17
C GLY A 155 8.27 4.71 10.82
N THR A 156 7.27 3.97 10.33
CA THR A 156 6.93 2.60 10.77
C THR A 156 7.31 1.52 9.76
N ARG A 157 7.85 1.91 8.60
CA ARG A 157 8.23 0.95 7.56
C ARG A 157 9.59 0.35 7.85
N ASP A 158 9.73 -0.92 7.51
CA ASP A 158 11.02 -1.59 7.48
C ASP A 158 11.81 -1.06 6.27
N PRO A 159 12.97 -0.41 6.46
CA PRO A 159 13.80 0.08 5.37
C PRO A 159 14.26 -1.04 4.42
N PHE A 160 14.31 -2.28 4.90
CA PHE A 160 14.78 -3.44 4.15
C PHE A 160 13.68 -4.13 3.35
N GLN A 161 12.42 -3.71 3.50
CA GLN A 161 11.31 -4.29 2.76
C GLN A 161 11.00 -3.47 1.52
N SER A 162 11.23 -4.06 0.33
CA SER A 162 10.75 -3.45 -0.91
C SER A 162 9.24 -3.26 -0.87
N TYR A 163 8.81 -2.09 -1.31
CA TYR A 163 7.40 -1.68 -1.37
C TYR A 163 6.97 -1.35 -2.80
N SER A 164 7.87 -1.45 -3.77
CA SER A 164 7.58 -1.19 -5.18
C SER A 164 8.34 -2.18 -6.05
N TRP A 165 7.68 -2.69 -7.08
CA TRP A 165 8.21 -3.65 -8.03
C TRP A 165 7.78 -3.24 -9.43
N ILE A 166 8.65 -3.40 -10.42
CA ILE A 166 8.37 -2.97 -11.79
C ILE A 166 8.68 -4.12 -12.75
N SER A 167 7.79 -4.35 -13.71
CA SER A 167 7.98 -5.27 -14.82
C SER A 167 8.81 -4.61 -15.91
N ARG A 168 9.98 -5.16 -16.23
CA ARG A 168 10.86 -4.61 -17.29
C ARG A 168 10.27 -4.73 -18.69
N THR A 169 9.41 -5.73 -18.90
CA THR A 169 8.81 -6.03 -20.21
C THR A 169 7.59 -5.18 -20.51
N THR A 170 6.72 -4.98 -19.53
CA THR A 170 5.43 -4.28 -19.71
C THR A 170 5.43 -2.86 -19.15
N GLY A 171 6.39 -2.52 -18.29
CA GLY A 171 6.40 -1.26 -17.55
C GLY A 171 5.36 -1.19 -16.42
N ILE A 172 4.69 -2.30 -16.09
CA ILE A 172 3.71 -2.34 -15.01
C ILE A 172 4.42 -2.24 -13.66
N ALA A 173 3.96 -1.31 -12.83
CA ALA A 173 4.45 -1.11 -11.48
C ALA A 173 3.41 -1.59 -10.45
N ILE A 174 3.88 -2.32 -9.44
CA ILE A 174 3.15 -2.71 -8.25
C ILE A 174 3.72 -1.92 -7.09
N SER A 175 2.90 -1.25 -6.29
CA SER A 175 3.33 -0.56 -5.08
C SER A 175 2.47 -0.96 -3.88
N ASP A 176 3.12 -1.35 -2.79
CA ASP A 176 2.47 -1.60 -1.51
C ASP A 176 2.28 -0.28 -0.76
N ARG A 177 1.03 0.19 -0.73
CA ARG A 177 0.56 1.40 -0.04
C ARG A 177 -0.07 1.09 1.32
N SER A 178 0.21 -0.09 1.88
CA SER A 178 -0.18 -0.43 3.25
C SER A 178 0.37 0.61 4.22
N MET A 179 -0.46 1.06 5.16
CA MET A 179 -0.14 2.10 6.16
C MET A 179 0.10 3.52 5.61
N GLU A 180 0.02 3.74 4.30
CA GLU A 180 0.00 5.09 3.70
C GLU A 180 -1.42 5.64 3.55
N VAL A 181 -2.39 4.75 3.31
CA VAL A 181 -3.78 5.12 3.06
C VAL A 181 -4.66 4.57 4.18
N LEU A 182 -5.36 5.46 4.85
CA LEU A 182 -6.31 5.11 5.91
C LEU A 182 -7.71 4.94 5.31
N ARG A 183 -8.48 3.99 5.87
CA ARG A 183 -9.85 3.72 5.44
C ARG A 183 -10.76 3.79 6.66
N TYR A 184 -11.74 4.68 6.61
CA TYR A 184 -12.78 4.79 7.63
C TYR A 184 -14.14 4.45 7.01
N ARG A 185 -15.00 3.78 7.78
CA ARG A 185 -16.37 3.45 7.36
C ARG A 185 -17.36 4.16 8.27
N LEU A 186 -18.23 4.97 7.68
CA LEU A 186 -19.30 5.66 8.36
C LEU A 186 -20.65 5.06 7.95
N ILE A 187 -21.42 4.58 8.93
CA ILE A 187 -22.71 3.92 8.72
C ILE A 187 -23.79 4.65 9.53
N GLY A 188 -24.91 4.94 8.87
CA GLY A 188 -26.12 5.45 9.50
C GLY A 188 -26.74 6.62 8.71
N PRO A 189 -28.02 6.93 8.94
CA PRO A 189 -28.73 7.97 8.18
C PRO A 189 -28.16 9.37 8.39
N LEU A 190 -27.59 9.65 9.56
CA LEU A 190 -27.00 10.96 9.89
C LEU A 190 -25.50 11.07 9.54
N SER A 191 -24.86 9.99 9.06
CA SER A 191 -23.41 10.02 8.79
C SER A 191 -23.05 11.05 7.72
N HIS A 192 -23.89 11.16 6.69
CA HIS A 192 -23.70 12.12 5.62
C HIS A 192 -23.76 13.57 6.12
N SER A 193 -24.75 13.91 6.96
CA SER A 193 -24.87 15.26 7.54
C SER A 193 -23.62 15.64 8.31
N VAL A 194 -23.13 14.73 9.17
CA VAL A 194 -21.92 14.97 9.96
C VAL A 194 -20.70 15.18 9.04
N LEU A 195 -20.56 14.40 7.97
CA LEU A 195 -19.46 14.61 7.00
C LEU A 195 -19.55 15.96 6.28
N THR A 196 -20.75 16.37 5.85
CA THR A 196 -20.97 17.67 5.19
C THR A 196 -20.66 18.84 6.12
N ASP A 197 -21.02 18.74 7.40
CA ASP A 197 -20.79 19.81 8.38
C ASP A 197 -19.32 19.91 8.80
N THR A 198 -18.60 18.78 8.81
CA THR A 198 -17.20 18.70 9.28
C THR A 198 -16.18 18.93 8.18
N LEU A 199 -16.38 18.38 6.98
CA LEU A 199 -15.44 18.50 5.87
C LEU A 199 -15.82 19.68 4.96
N LYS A 200 -14.97 20.70 4.94
CA LYS A 200 -15.14 21.89 4.09
C LYS A 200 -14.20 21.85 2.90
N ALA A 201 -14.72 22.14 1.72
CA ALA A 201 -13.90 22.27 0.52
C ALA A 201 -12.91 23.44 0.68
N ALA A 202 -11.65 23.21 0.32
CA ALA A 202 -10.65 24.27 0.29
C ALA A 202 -10.95 25.24 -0.87
N SER A 203 -10.87 26.54 -0.60
CA SER A 203 -11.06 27.56 -1.63
C SER A 203 -9.86 27.58 -2.58
N VAL A 204 -10.08 27.20 -3.83
CA VAL A 204 -9.08 27.39 -4.89
C VAL A 204 -9.32 28.77 -5.48
N GLN A 205 -8.50 29.75 -5.11
CA GLN A 205 -8.44 31.01 -5.85
C GLN A 205 -7.70 30.73 -7.16
N THR A 206 -8.43 30.60 -8.25
CA THR A 206 -7.85 30.61 -9.59
C THR A 206 -7.42 32.05 -9.88
N VAL A 207 -6.11 32.32 -9.82
CA VAL A 207 -5.48 33.55 -10.28
C VAL A 207 -5.34 33.49 -11.80
#